data_AF-A0AAD9YGX3-F1
#
_entry.id   AF-A0AAD9YGX3-F1
#
_cell.length_a   1.000
_cell.length_b   1.000
_cell.length_c   1.000
_cell.angle_alpha   90.00
_cell.angle_beta   90.00
_cell.angle_gamma   90.00
#
_symmetry.space_group_name_H-M   'P 1'
#
loop_
_entity.id
_entity.type
_entity.pdbx_description
1 polymer ?
#
loop_
_entity_poly.entity_id
_entity_poly.type
_entity_poly.pdbx_seq_one_letter_code
_entity_poly.pdbx_strand_id
1 'polypeptide(L)'
;MNLKLNVSKEAWKRWKDVIHDLSKPPYDFPASNQDEFSLFLRMFSGTGTTFRISRDRWKFVIDVLRIANDIIDIVAITVIAHTIQDERHNGFVITKACRLHLNKDTKSPGSPELKWHMVTSGGEAYHHCCDKECIGPDRVNKRKLNWESTRLNIIQKAFEQEVLELRRENMFFAADMRKLEQKNSKNTDQKLRTQIQEQLRQLAESDHAVERHRNNNRITAEENARLRENGRIMAEEIVDLRGQLKATGKQQNPPKQQMTRQQKLQERFDEVSVENMKLKTEVHLLLQSHEGLKASNLQLSSYNTELRARADEKKQNHEELEAARTQLKDRTKRLGKQIRHTQDRVTELKDASKKLKTAKAQLKVDLRNADDHNRLLESEVYYSRINEQKSFDKQTEHISDLEERIKLKDALIQQLQQNILHHQPQAPNQASRPGREELERQRHISREAHERASDLESKLDAMKAAMTDKTDEMASLEKEWSAKVAEADGMKRRYHDKDAYITNLETKLEELRGTMENVLGQVSMHQGRKRRRTEGPDFQL
;
A
#
# COMPACT_ATOMS: atom_id res chain seq x y z
N MET A 1 8.69 22.38 26.32
CA MET A 1 7.55 21.43 26.21
C MET A 1 8.01 20.06 26.72
N ASN A 2 7.45 19.57 27.82
CA ASN A 2 7.72 18.22 28.34
C ASN A 2 7.04 17.19 27.41
N LEU A 3 7.81 16.57 26.53
CA LEU A 3 7.32 15.48 25.67
C LEU A 3 7.04 14.26 26.57
N LYS A 4 5.77 13.89 26.73
CA LYS A 4 5.36 12.70 27.48
C LYS A 4 5.71 11.45 26.69
N LEU A 5 6.92 10.91 26.87
CA LEU A 5 7.27 9.58 26.37
C LEU A 5 6.54 8.51 27.19
N ASN A 6 5.77 7.64 26.53
CA ASN A 6 5.07 6.52 27.16
C ASN A 6 5.45 5.21 26.48
N VAL A 7 5.66 4.16 27.28
CA VAL A 7 5.90 2.81 26.75
C VAL A 7 4.56 2.08 26.62
N SER A 8 4.30 1.52 25.44
CA SER A 8 3.07 0.75 25.18
C SER A 8 2.95 -0.43 26.15
N LYS A 9 1.71 -0.83 26.46
CA LYS A 9 1.46 -1.98 27.35
C LYS A 9 2.01 -3.27 26.75
N GLU A 10 1.97 -3.38 25.43
CA GLU A 10 2.45 -4.50 24.64
C GLU A 10 3.97 -4.60 24.71
N ALA A 11 4.70 -3.50 24.52
CA ALA A 11 6.15 -3.44 24.69
C ALA A 11 6.56 -3.81 26.11
N TRP A 12 5.89 -3.21 27.10
CA TRP A 12 6.16 -3.48 28.51
C TRP A 12 5.92 -4.95 28.86
N LYS A 13 4.79 -5.53 28.44
CA LYS A 13 4.46 -6.94 28.69
C LYS A 13 5.55 -7.89 28.19
N ARG A 14 6.21 -7.55 27.08
CA ARG A 14 7.28 -8.37 26.49
C ARG A 14 8.62 -8.22 27.23
N TRP A 15 8.94 -7.01 27.67
CA TRP A 15 10.26 -6.65 28.21
C TRP A 15 10.34 -6.53 29.73
N LYS A 16 9.22 -6.56 30.44
CA LYS A 16 9.14 -6.40 31.90
C LYS A 16 10.09 -7.32 32.66
N ASP A 17 10.23 -8.57 32.24
CA ASP A 17 11.01 -9.57 32.98
C ASP A 17 12.51 -9.30 32.80
N VAL A 18 12.91 -8.86 31.60
CA VAL A 18 14.28 -8.41 31.31
C VAL A 18 14.63 -7.16 32.09
N ILE A 19 13.76 -6.15 32.05
CA ILE A 19 13.99 -4.87 32.74
C ILE A 19 14.05 -5.09 34.25
N HIS A 20 13.17 -5.95 34.77
CA HIS A 20 13.19 -6.33 36.18
C HIS A 20 14.47 -7.08 36.56
N ASP A 21 14.97 -7.99 35.73
CA ASP A 21 16.24 -8.69 35.96
C ASP A 21 17.44 -7.71 35.94
N LEU A 22 17.46 -6.80 34.96
CA LEU A 22 18.49 -5.75 34.86
C LEU A 22 18.45 -4.75 36.03
N SER A 23 17.29 -4.55 36.66
CA SER A 23 17.18 -3.65 37.82
C SER A 23 17.85 -4.20 39.09
N LYS A 24 18.20 -5.49 39.09
CA LYS A 24 18.84 -6.17 40.22
C LYS A 24 20.37 -6.15 40.10
N PRO A 25 21.10 -6.35 41.21
CA PRO A 25 22.54 -6.60 41.16
C PRO A 25 22.87 -7.81 40.27
N PRO A 26 23.92 -7.76 39.45
CA PRO A 26 24.99 -6.76 39.44
C PRO A 26 24.78 -5.58 38.48
N TYR A 27 23.64 -5.50 37.77
CA TYR A 27 23.43 -4.55 36.67
C TYR A 27 22.91 -3.18 37.13
N ASP A 28 22.07 -3.16 38.17
CA ASP A 28 21.54 -1.95 38.83
C ASP A 28 20.90 -0.94 37.85
N PHE A 29 20.11 -1.45 36.90
CA PHE A 29 19.36 -0.62 35.94
C PHE A 29 18.31 0.24 36.67
N PRO A 30 18.15 1.53 36.33
CA PRO A 30 17.43 2.50 37.16
C PRO A 30 15.89 2.43 37.07
N ALA A 31 15.33 1.37 36.51
CA ALA A 31 13.88 1.19 36.41
C ALA A 31 13.51 -0.28 36.60
N SER A 32 12.50 -0.53 37.44
CA SER A 32 12.00 -1.85 37.79
C SER A 32 10.56 -2.10 37.34
N ASN A 33 9.83 -1.03 36.99
CA ASN A 33 8.44 -1.08 36.54
C ASN A 33 8.17 -0.12 35.36
N GLN A 34 6.96 -0.19 34.77
CA GLN A 34 6.62 0.54 33.54
C GLN A 34 6.67 2.06 33.71
N ASP A 35 6.23 2.55 34.88
CA ASP A 35 6.17 3.97 35.18
C ASP A 35 7.57 4.53 35.40
N GLU A 36 8.40 3.83 36.18
CA GLU A 36 9.83 4.15 36.34
C GLU A 36 10.56 4.12 35.01
N PHE A 37 10.29 3.14 34.16
CA PHE A 37 10.95 3.02 32.86
C PHE A 37 10.51 4.14 31.90
N SER A 38 9.23 4.48 31.88
CA SER A 38 8.70 5.60 31.09
C SER A 38 9.25 6.94 31.60
N LEU A 39 9.30 7.14 32.92
CA LEU A 39 9.90 8.32 33.55
C LEU A 39 11.39 8.42 33.24
N PHE A 40 12.10 7.30 33.31
CA PHE A 40 13.50 7.19 32.96
C PHE A 40 13.76 7.64 31.52
N LEU A 41 12.98 7.15 30.56
CA LEU A 41 13.11 7.53 29.16
C LEU A 41 12.75 9.00 28.90
N ARG A 42 11.84 9.59 29.69
CA ARG A 42 11.53 11.03 29.64
C ARG A 42 12.69 11.93 30.04
N MET A 43 13.66 11.42 30.82
CA MET A 43 14.84 12.20 31.18
C MET A 43 15.76 12.47 29.97
N PHE A 44 15.59 11.75 28.87
CA PHE A 44 16.32 11.98 27.63
C PHE A 44 15.56 12.96 26.73
N SER A 45 16.15 14.13 26.48
CA SER A 45 15.60 15.11 25.55
C SER A 45 15.85 14.69 24.10
N GLY A 46 14.78 14.47 23.31
CA GLY A 46 14.90 14.32 21.85
C GLY A 46 13.85 13.43 21.19
N THR A 47 13.95 13.33 19.86
CA THR A 47 13.18 12.41 19.00
C THR A 47 13.90 11.09 18.74
N GLY A 48 15.04 10.85 19.44
CA GLY A 48 15.89 9.69 19.20
C GLY A 48 15.19 8.35 19.44
N THR A 49 15.62 7.34 18.68
CA THR A 49 15.20 5.94 18.78
C THR A 49 16.18 5.07 19.57
N THR A 50 17.26 5.67 20.08
CA THR A 50 18.29 4.99 20.86
C THR A 50 18.60 5.81 22.11
N PHE A 51 18.47 5.19 23.28
CA PHE A 51 18.76 5.79 24.58
C PHE A 51 20.03 5.17 25.16
N ARG A 52 20.92 6.01 25.69
CA ARG A 52 22.21 5.57 26.23
C ARG A 52 22.35 6.05 27.66
N ILE A 53 22.63 5.13 28.58
CA ILE A 53 22.93 5.45 29.97
C ILE A 53 24.23 4.79 30.37
N SER A 54 25.06 5.52 31.10
CA SER A 54 26.23 4.98 31.79
C SER A 54 26.01 5.05 33.29
N ARG A 55 26.25 3.94 33.98
CA ARG A 55 26.39 3.81 35.43
C ARG A 55 27.80 3.29 35.72
N ASP A 56 28.23 3.38 36.97
CA ASP A 56 29.63 3.13 37.38
C ASP A 56 30.25 1.86 36.77
N ARG A 57 29.50 0.75 36.77
CA ARG A 57 29.96 -0.55 36.24
C ARG A 57 29.39 -0.92 34.88
N TRP A 58 28.24 -0.36 34.48
CA TRP A 58 27.52 -0.79 33.29
C TRP A 58 27.00 0.38 32.46
N LYS A 59 27.11 0.24 31.14
CA LYS A 59 26.48 1.10 30.15
C LYS A 59 25.35 0.34 29.47
N PHE A 60 24.18 0.95 29.42
CA PHE A 60 23.02 0.41 28.72
C PHE A 60 22.73 1.21 27.45
N VAL A 61 22.37 0.50 26.39
CA VAL A 61 21.87 1.09 25.15
C VAL A 61 20.54 0.46 24.81
N ILE A 62 19.49 1.26 24.71
CA ILE A 62 18.11 0.81 24.49
C ILE A 62 17.66 1.32 23.14
N ASP A 63 17.40 0.42 22.20
CA ASP A 63 16.84 0.75 20.89
C ASP A 63 15.35 0.50 20.89
N VAL A 64 14.59 1.48 20.41
CA VAL A 64 13.13 1.45 20.45
C VAL A 64 12.52 1.78 19.08
N LEU A 65 11.30 1.30 18.88
CA LEU A 65 10.40 1.79 17.84
C LEU A 65 9.41 2.77 18.46
N ARG A 66 9.29 3.94 17.85
CA ARG A 66 8.51 5.06 18.37
C ARG A 66 7.64 5.67 17.27
N ILE A 67 6.39 5.99 17.61
CA ILE A 67 5.53 6.87 16.80
C ILE A 67 5.17 8.08 17.66
N ALA A 68 5.48 9.27 17.18
CA ALA A 68 5.26 10.54 17.88
C ALA A 68 5.88 10.54 19.29
N ASN A 69 5.12 10.28 20.36
CA ASN A 69 5.60 10.23 21.73
C ASN A 69 5.42 8.86 22.40
N ASP A 70 4.94 7.87 21.67
CA ASP A 70 4.70 6.53 22.19
C ASP A 70 5.76 5.57 21.67
N ILE A 71 6.39 4.87 22.60
CA ILE A 71 7.28 3.75 22.32
C ILE A 71 6.40 2.53 22.10
N ILE A 72 6.33 2.11 20.84
CA ILE A 72 5.50 0.99 20.41
C ILE A 72 6.16 -0.33 20.76
N ASP A 73 7.50 -0.38 20.68
CA ASP A 73 8.27 -1.58 21.00
C ASP A 73 9.71 -1.26 21.41
N ILE A 74 10.36 -2.19 22.09
CA ILE A 74 11.79 -2.18 22.36
C ILE A 74 12.43 -3.23 21.46
N VAL A 75 13.39 -2.81 20.65
CA VAL A 75 14.08 -3.65 19.67
C VAL A 75 15.20 -4.43 20.35
N ALA A 76 16.00 -3.74 21.15
CA ALA A 76 17.10 -4.35 21.89
C ALA A 76 17.45 -3.57 23.15
N ILE A 77 17.92 -4.30 24.16
CA ILE A 77 18.61 -3.74 25.31
C ILE A 77 20.03 -4.30 25.32
N THR A 78 20.98 -3.41 25.21
CA THR A 78 22.40 -3.71 25.21
C THR A 78 22.98 -3.37 26.57
N VAL A 79 23.81 -4.25 27.13
CA VAL A 79 24.46 -4.11 28.42
C VAL A 79 25.97 -4.25 28.23
N ILE A 80 26.77 -3.26 28.63
CA ILE A 80 28.22 -3.18 28.40
C ILE A 80 28.93 -2.94 29.71
N ALA A 81 29.94 -3.72 30.05
CA ALA A 81 30.76 -3.47 31.24
C ALA A 81 31.64 -2.23 31.00
N HIS A 82 31.56 -1.23 31.88
CA HIS A 82 32.30 0.04 31.75
C HIS A 82 33.76 -0.07 32.23
N THR A 83 34.01 -0.89 33.26
CA THR A 83 35.29 -0.96 33.98
C THR A 83 36.08 -2.26 33.78
N ILE A 84 35.48 -3.28 33.13
CA ILE A 84 36.11 -4.58 32.88
C ILE A 84 36.13 -4.77 31.36
N GLN A 85 37.15 -4.22 30.70
CA GLN A 85 37.46 -4.55 29.31
C GLN A 85 38.39 -5.77 29.29
N ASP A 86 37.84 -6.94 29.61
CA ASP A 86 38.52 -8.23 29.41
C ASP A 86 38.25 -8.68 27.97
N GLU A 87 39.27 -9.12 27.24
CA GLU A 87 39.13 -9.69 25.88
C GLU A 87 38.05 -10.79 25.80
N ARG A 88 37.74 -11.43 26.93
CA ARG A 88 36.77 -12.53 27.02
C ARG A 88 35.32 -12.12 27.34
N HIS A 89 35.06 -10.91 27.85
CA HIS A 89 33.70 -10.53 28.30
C HIS A 89 33.42 -9.03 28.08
N ASN A 90 32.70 -8.65 27.01
CA ASN A 90 32.41 -7.23 26.75
C ASN A 90 30.93 -6.91 26.57
N GLY A 91 30.04 -7.70 27.17
CA GLY A 91 28.63 -7.34 27.32
C GLY A 91 27.68 -8.22 26.53
N PHE A 92 26.41 -7.81 26.55
CA PHE A 92 25.32 -8.57 25.98
C PHE A 92 24.39 -7.67 25.17
N VAL A 93 23.85 -8.21 24.08
CA VAL A 93 22.70 -7.66 23.37
C VAL A 93 21.52 -8.57 23.64
N ILE A 94 20.52 -8.03 24.32
CA ILE A 94 19.25 -8.71 24.56
C ILE A 94 18.31 -8.29 23.45
N THR A 95 17.83 -9.24 22.65
CA THR A 95 16.86 -8.99 21.57
C THR A 95 16.03 -10.24 21.32
N LYS A 96 15.14 -10.19 20.33
CA LYS A 96 14.23 -11.27 20.01
C LYS A 96 15.00 -12.52 19.57
N ALA A 97 14.59 -13.65 20.14
CA ALA A 97 15.12 -14.96 19.82
C ALA A 97 14.71 -15.40 18.42
N CYS A 98 15.64 -16.00 17.66
CA CYS A 98 15.21 -16.76 16.48
C CYS A 98 14.34 -17.95 16.91
N ARG A 99 13.17 -18.07 16.28
CA ARG A 99 12.23 -19.20 16.44
C ARG A 99 12.62 -20.44 15.63
N LEU A 100 13.55 -20.31 14.67
CA LEU A 100 14.01 -21.44 13.82
C LEU A 100 15.05 -22.33 14.52
N HIS A 101 15.90 -21.73 15.36
CA HIS A 101 17.00 -22.42 16.02
C HIS A 101 16.77 -22.45 17.53
N LEU A 102 16.32 -23.62 18.02
CA LEU A 102 16.24 -23.95 19.43
C LEU A 102 17.67 -24.14 19.99
N ASN A 103 18.22 -23.08 20.59
CA ASN A 103 19.48 -23.18 21.32
C ASN A 103 19.21 -23.68 22.75
N LYS A 104 19.92 -24.74 23.15
CA LYS A 104 19.74 -25.40 24.46
C LYS A 104 20.46 -24.70 25.62
N ASP A 105 21.39 -23.78 25.35
CA ASP A 105 22.39 -23.37 26.36
C ASP A 105 22.44 -21.88 26.74
N THR A 106 21.46 -21.05 26.35
CA THR A 106 21.46 -19.63 26.73
C THR A 106 20.46 -19.33 27.84
N LYS A 107 20.93 -18.71 28.93
CA LYS A 107 20.08 -18.18 30.02
C LYS A 107 18.91 -17.39 29.40
N SER A 108 17.68 -17.81 29.68
CA SER A 108 16.48 -17.09 29.25
C SER A 108 16.33 -15.81 30.10
N PRO A 109 16.13 -14.62 29.50
CA PRO A 109 15.92 -13.36 30.22
C PRO A 109 14.54 -13.26 30.91
N GLY A 110 13.91 -14.38 31.26
CA GLY A 110 12.57 -14.44 31.83
C GLY A 110 11.43 -14.40 30.80
N SER A 111 11.69 -14.05 29.54
CA SER A 111 10.73 -14.12 28.43
C SER A 111 11.19 -15.13 27.38
N PRO A 112 10.34 -16.09 26.95
CA PRO A 112 10.71 -17.13 25.98
C PRO A 112 11.03 -16.56 24.58
N GLU A 113 10.62 -15.33 24.32
CA GLU A 113 10.79 -14.66 23.02
C GLU A 113 12.08 -13.83 22.94
N LEU A 114 12.82 -13.65 24.03
CA LEU A 114 14.02 -12.82 24.09
C LEU A 114 15.25 -13.68 24.44
N LYS A 115 16.43 -13.27 23.97
CA LYS A 115 17.70 -13.98 24.19
C LYS A 115 18.83 -13.01 24.49
N TRP A 116 19.73 -13.43 25.38
CA TRP A 116 21.01 -12.78 25.61
C TRP A 116 22.03 -13.23 24.56
N HIS A 117 22.53 -12.31 23.75
CA HIS A 117 23.64 -12.53 22.83
C HIS A 117 24.92 -11.93 23.41
N MET A 118 25.88 -12.78 23.74
CA MET A 118 27.20 -12.32 24.21
C MET A 118 27.98 -11.68 23.06
N VAL A 119 28.68 -10.59 23.36
CA VAL A 119 29.53 -9.88 22.39
C VAL A 119 30.85 -9.48 23.05
N THR A 120 31.97 -9.70 22.36
CA THR A 120 33.33 -9.34 22.83
C THR A 120 33.89 -8.09 22.12
N SER A 121 34.86 -7.40 22.73
CA SER A 121 35.40 -6.09 22.29
C SER A 121 36.07 -6.13 20.91
N GLY A 122 36.50 -7.31 20.45
CA GLY A 122 37.05 -7.55 19.11
C GLY A 122 36.05 -8.07 18.07
N GLY A 123 34.78 -8.28 18.45
CA GLY A 123 33.78 -8.93 17.59
C GLY A 123 34.07 -10.41 17.30
N GLU A 124 35.02 -11.02 18.03
CA GLU A 124 35.53 -12.37 17.77
C GLU A 124 34.57 -13.47 18.25
N ALA A 125 33.77 -13.19 19.29
CA ALA A 125 32.73 -14.07 19.77
C ALA A 125 31.38 -13.34 19.69
N TYR A 126 30.70 -13.56 18.57
CA TYR A 126 29.28 -13.28 18.42
C TYR A 126 28.60 -14.57 17.99
N HIS A 127 27.62 -15.02 18.77
CA HIS A 127 26.76 -16.14 18.41
C HIS A 127 25.31 -15.70 18.29
N HIS A 128 24.86 -15.39 17.07
CA HIS A 128 23.44 -15.47 16.78
C HIS A 128 23.09 -16.94 16.60
N CYS A 129 21.93 -17.36 17.08
CA CYS A 129 21.43 -18.71 16.78
C CYS A 129 21.25 -18.98 15.26
N CYS A 130 21.32 -17.95 14.39
CA CYS A 130 21.39 -18.10 12.93
C CYS A 130 22.79 -17.95 12.34
N ASP A 131 23.85 -18.15 13.12
CA ASP A 131 25.23 -18.06 12.63
C ASP A 131 25.48 -18.92 11.38
N LYS A 132 24.73 -20.01 11.18
CA LYS A 132 24.79 -20.81 9.93
C LYS A 132 24.43 -20.01 8.66
N GLU A 133 23.62 -18.96 8.77
CA GLU A 133 23.28 -18.06 7.65
C GLU A 133 24.26 -16.88 7.53
N CYS A 134 25.11 -16.63 8.53
CA CYS A 134 26.14 -15.60 8.48
C CYS A 134 27.49 -16.12 7.95
N ILE A 135 27.59 -17.42 7.61
CA ILE A 135 28.72 -17.99 6.86
C ILE A 135 28.52 -17.70 5.37
N GLY A 136 28.50 -16.41 5.01
CA GLY A 136 28.71 -15.99 3.63
C GLY A 136 30.18 -16.18 3.21
N PRO A 137 30.49 -16.20 1.91
CA PRO A 137 31.83 -16.43 1.38
C PRO A 137 32.88 -15.37 1.77
N ASP A 138 32.47 -14.29 2.45
CA ASP A 138 33.33 -13.15 2.83
C ASP A 138 34.21 -13.39 4.07
N ARG A 139 34.63 -14.64 4.34
CA ARG A 139 35.70 -14.93 5.32
C ARG A 139 37.09 -14.45 4.87
N VAL A 140 37.20 -13.75 3.73
CA VAL A 140 38.50 -13.38 3.16
C VAL A 140 39.12 -12.13 3.80
N ASN A 141 38.35 -11.28 4.50
CA ASN A 141 38.92 -10.08 5.14
C ASN A 141 38.49 -9.94 6.61
N LYS A 142 39.36 -10.42 7.52
CA LYS A 142 39.26 -10.19 8.97
C LYS A 142 39.47 -8.70 9.30
N ARG A 143 38.52 -7.83 8.97
CA ARG A 143 38.43 -6.53 9.65
C ARG A 143 37.85 -6.81 11.03
N LYS A 144 38.61 -6.54 12.10
CA LYS A 144 38.12 -6.57 13.48
C LYS A 144 36.87 -5.68 13.54
N LEU A 145 35.68 -6.29 13.64
CA LEU A 145 34.44 -5.54 13.80
C LEU A 145 34.47 -4.98 15.22
N ASN A 146 34.34 -3.66 15.33
CA ASN A 146 34.18 -3.05 16.64
C ASN A 146 32.84 -3.49 17.26
N TRP A 147 32.78 -3.40 18.58
CA TRP A 147 31.60 -3.75 19.38
C TRP A 147 30.28 -3.19 18.82
N GLU A 148 30.27 -1.93 18.38
CA GLU A 148 29.05 -1.25 17.92
C GLU A 148 28.54 -1.84 16.60
N SER A 149 29.44 -2.16 15.67
CA SER A 149 29.11 -2.86 14.42
C SER A 149 28.53 -4.25 14.69
N THR A 150 29.13 -4.99 15.64
CA THR A 150 28.63 -6.31 16.02
C THR A 150 27.22 -6.20 16.59
N ARG A 151 26.99 -5.30 17.55
CA ARG A 151 25.67 -5.02 18.13
C ARG A 151 24.62 -4.69 17.06
N LEU A 152 24.93 -3.78 16.14
CA LEU A 152 23.99 -3.38 15.08
C LEU A 152 23.63 -4.55 14.15
N ASN A 153 24.59 -5.43 13.85
CA ASN A 153 24.32 -6.64 13.07
C ASN A 153 23.34 -7.59 13.78
N ILE A 154 23.43 -7.74 15.10
CA ILE A 154 22.46 -8.54 15.90
C ILE A 154 21.07 -7.95 15.78
N ILE A 155 20.97 -6.64 15.99
CA ILE A 155 19.70 -5.90 15.97
C ILE A 155 19.06 -6.01 14.59
N GLN A 156 19.85 -5.79 13.53
CA GLN A 156 19.39 -5.91 12.15
C GLN A 156 18.86 -7.32 11.85
N LYS A 157 19.56 -8.38 12.28
CA LYS A 157 19.11 -9.75 12.05
C LYS A 157 17.85 -10.10 12.82
N ALA A 158 17.70 -9.64 14.06
CA ALA A 158 16.47 -9.80 14.81
C ALA A 158 15.30 -9.09 14.10
N PHE A 159 15.52 -7.87 13.59
CA PHE A 159 14.52 -7.11 12.85
C PHE A 159 14.15 -7.76 11.51
N GLU A 160 15.12 -8.25 10.73
CA GLU A 160 14.87 -8.97 9.47
C GLU A 160 13.96 -10.18 9.69
N GLN A 161 14.13 -10.92 10.79
CA GLN A 161 13.28 -12.06 11.13
C GLN A 161 11.85 -11.64 11.48
N GLU A 162 11.68 -10.54 12.21
CA GLU A 162 10.37 -10.00 12.53
C GLU A 162 9.60 -9.56 11.28
N VAL A 163 10.27 -8.87 10.36
CA VAL A 163 9.67 -8.49 9.07
C VAL A 163 9.28 -9.72 8.25
N LEU A 164 10.11 -10.76 8.24
CA LEU A 164 9.79 -12.02 7.56
C LEU A 164 8.61 -12.75 8.20
N GLU A 165 8.48 -12.69 9.52
CA GLU A 165 7.36 -13.28 10.27
C GLU A 165 6.05 -12.55 9.98
N LEU A 166 6.03 -11.21 10.07
CA LEU A 166 4.88 -10.39 9.71
C LEU A 166 4.44 -10.63 8.25
N ARG A 167 5.39 -10.85 7.34
CA ARG A 167 5.07 -11.23 5.94
C ARG A 167 4.43 -12.61 5.82
N ARG A 168 4.85 -13.59 6.63
CA ARG A 168 4.22 -14.92 6.67
C ARG A 168 2.82 -14.84 7.24
N GLU A 169 2.65 -14.15 8.38
CA GLU A 169 1.34 -13.96 9.02
C GLU A 169 0.36 -13.26 8.09
N ASN A 170 0.80 -12.19 7.39
CA ASN A 170 -0.02 -11.52 6.39
C ASN A 170 -0.38 -12.43 5.21
N MET A 171 0.51 -13.33 4.77
CA MET A 171 0.19 -14.32 3.74
C MET A 171 -0.86 -15.34 4.20
N PHE A 172 -0.76 -15.83 5.44
CA PHE A 172 -1.76 -16.73 6.01
C PHE A 172 -3.12 -16.02 6.16
N PHE A 173 -3.12 -14.79 6.68
CA PHE A 173 -4.35 -14.00 6.82
C PHE A 173 -5.01 -13.71 5.46
N ALA A 174 -4.21 -13.37 4.44
CA ALA A 174 -4.72 -13.18 3.08
C ALA A 174 -5.27 -14.48 2.46
N ALA A 175 -4.68 -15.64 2.76
CA ALA A 175 -5.17 -16.92 2.30
C ALA A 175 -6.51 -17.30 2.95
N ASP A 176 -6.67 -17.03 4.25
CA ASP A 176 -7.92 -17.30 4.97
C ASP A 176 -9.05 -16.34 4.58
N MET A 177 -8.73 -15.06 4.33
CA MET A 177 -9.68 -14.09 3.77
C MET A 177 -10.22 -14.56 2.40
N ARG A 178 -9.35 -15.06 1.51
CA ARG A 178 -9.78 -15.61 0.20
C ARG A 178 -10.69 -16.82 0.34
N LYS A 179 -10.44 -17.71 1.31
CA LYS A 179 -11.31 -18.88 1.58
C LYS A 179 -12.67 -18.42 2.09
N LEU A 180 -12.71 -17.39 2.95
CA LEU A 180 -13.95 -16.84 3.48
C LEU A 180 -14.79 -16.17 2.39
N GLU A 181 -14.17 -15.40 1.50
CA GLU A 181 -14.83 -14.78 0.35
C GLU A 181 -15.41 -15.84 -0.61
N GLN A 182 -14.66 -16.90 -0.91
CA GLN A 182 -15.16 -18.01 -1.74
C GLN A 182 -16.34 -18.73 -1.08
N LYS A 183 -16.31 -18.94 0.24
CA LYS A 183 -17.42 -19.57 0.96
C LYS A 183 -18.67 -18.70 0.97
N ASN A 184 -18.51 -17.38 1.16
CA ASN A 184 -19.62 -16.44 1.12
C ASN A 184 -20.23 -16.32 -0.28
N SER A 185 -19.40 -16.25 -1.34
CA SER A 185 -19.88 -16.22 -2.73
C SER A 185 -20.68 -17.47 -3.10
N LYS A 186 -20.22 -18.67 -2.71
CA LYS A 186 -20.99 -19.91 -2.93
C LYS A 186 -22.33 -19.91 -2.20
N ASN A 187 -22.36 -19.40 -0.97
CA ASN A 187 -23.57 -19.37 -0.15
C ASN A 187 -24.59 -18.35 -0.67
N THR A 188 -24.13 -17.19 -1.17
CA THR A 188 -25.00 -16.20 -1.81
C THR A 188 -25.55 -16.70 -3.14
N ASP A 189 -24.73 -17.34 -3.97
CA ASP A 189 -25.18 -17.94 -5.23
C ASP A 189 -26.22 -19.04 -5.00
N GLN A 190 -26.03 -19.86 -3.97
CA GLN A 190 -26.97 -20.91 -3.64
C GLN A 190 -28.30 -20.34 -3.15
N LYS A 191 -28.29 -19.31 -2.30
CA LYS A 191 -29.52 -18.61 -1.87
C LYS A 191 -30.25 -17.95 -3.04
N LEU A 192 -29.52 -17.32 -3.97
CA LEU A 192 -30.12 -16.69 -5.15
C LEU A 192 -30.79 -17.74 -6.05
N ARG A 193 -30.15 -18.91 -6.22
CA ARG A 193 -30.71 -20.03 -7.00
C ARG A 193 -32.00 -20.58 -6.40
N THR A 194 -32.06 -20.78 -5.08
CA THR A 194 -33.31 -21.21 -4.42
C THR A 194 -34.39 -20.15 -4.53
N GLN A 195 -34.04 -18.87 -4.41
CA GLN A 195 -35.00 -17.78 -4.53
C GLN A 195 -35.57 -17.67 -5.95
N ILE A 196 -34.74 -17.85 -6.99
CA ILE A 196 -35.17 -17.90 -8.39
C ILE A 196 -36.07 -19.12 -8.64
N GLN A 197 -35.71 -20.30 -8.13
CA GLN A 197 -36.54 -21.50 -8.25
C GLN A 197 -37.92 -21.32 -7.60
N GLU A 198 -37.97 -20.69 -6.43
CA GLU A 198 -39.24 -20.43 -5.75
C GLU A 198 -40.10 -19.41 -6.52
N GLN A 199 -39.49 -18.36 -7.07
CA GLN A 199 -40.21 -17.40 -7.92
C GLN A 199 -40.77 -18.06 -9.19
N LEU A 200 -40.01 -18.95 -9.83
CA LEU A 200 -40.49 -19.72 -10.99
C LEU A 200 -41.64 -20.65 -10.62
N ARG A 201 -41.59 -21.29 -9.44
CA ARG A 201 -42.67 -22.13 -8.93
C ARG A 201 -43.95 -21.31 -8.70
N GLN A 202 -43.83 -20.14 -8.07
CA GLN A 202 -44.95 -19.23 -7.83
C GLN A 202 -45.56 -18.71 -9.13
N LEU A 203 -44.75 -18.43 -10.14
CA LEU A 203 -45.23 -18.03 -11.47
C LEU A 203 -46.02 -19.17 -12.14
N ALA A 204 -45.53 -20.42 -12.08
CA ALA A 204 -46.24 -21.57 -12.62
C ALA A 204 -47.58 -21.81 -11.91
N GLU A 205 -47.62 -21.66 -10.58
CA GLU A 205 -48.87 -21.77 -9.80
C GLU A 205 -49.87 -20.65 -10.15
N SER A 206 -49.36 -19.43 -10.36
CA SER A 206 -50.16 -18.29 -10.82
C SER A 206 -50.74 -18.52 -12.21
N ASP A 207 -49.95 -19.03 -13.16
CA ASP A 207 -50.43 -19.36 -14.51
C ASP A 207 -51.53 -20.42 -14.46
N HIS A 208 -51.37 -21.47 -13.64
CA HIS A 208 -52.42 -22.47 -13.43
C HIS A 208 -53.68 -21.88 -12.76
N ALA A 209 -53.54 -20.89 -11.88
CA ALA A 209 -54.69 -20.20 -11.29
C ALA A 209 -55.43 -19.32 -12.32
N VAL A 210 -54.69 -18.59 -13.16
CA VAL A 210 -55.25 -17.79 -14.27
C VAL A 210 -56.00 -18.68 -15.25
N GLU A 211 -55.44 -19.83 -15.61
CA GLU A 211 -56.07 -20.77 -16.53
C GLU A 211 -57.36 -21.37 -15.94
N ARG A 212 -57.37 -21.70 -14.64
CA ARG A 212 -58.59 -22.09 -13.92
C ARG A 212 -59.65 -20.99 -13.92
N HIS A 213 -59.25 -19.74 -13.68
CA HIS A 213 -60.17 -18.60 -13.76
C HIS A 213 -60.74 -18.39 -15.15
N ARG A 214 -59.93 -18.53 -16.21
CA ARG A 214 -60.41 -18.47 -17.60
C ARG A 214 -61.44 -19.54 -17.88
N ASN A 215 -61.20 -20.77 -17.43
CA ASN A 215 -62.14 -21.87 -17.63
C ASN A 215 -63.46 -21.63 -16.87
N ASN A 216 -63.39 -21.17 -15.63
CA ASN A 216 -64.58 -20.80 -14.84
C ASN A 216 -65.36 -19.64 -15.47
N ASN A 217 -64.66 -18.64 -16.03
CA ASN A 217 -65.30 -17.54 -16.76
C ASN A 217 -65.98 -18.04 -18.04
N ARG A 218 -65.41 -19.04 -18.72
CA ARG A 218 -66.03 -19.66 -19.88
C ARG A 218 -67.32 -20.39 -19.51
N ILE A 219 -67.28 -21.20 -18.45
CA ILE A 219 -68.45 -21.94 -17.94
C ILE A 219 -69.57 -20.96 -17.53
N THR A 220 -69.23 -19.91 -16.78
CA THR A 220 -70.23 -18.90 -16.36
C THR A 220 -70.76 -18.08 -17.55
N ALA A 221 -69.95 -17.82 -18.58
CA ALA A 221 -70.43 -17.20 -19.81
C ALA A 221 -71.41 -18.11 -20.58
N GLU A 222 -71.11 -19.41 -20.68
CA GLU A 222 -72.00 -20.42 -21.27
C GLU A 222 -73.32 -20.54 -20.48
N GLU A 223 -73.26 -20.54 -19.15
CA GLU A 223 -74.44 -20.59 -18.28
C GLU A 223 -75.32 -19.33 -18.39
N ASN A 224 -74.71 -18.15 -18.42
CA ASN A 224 -75.41 -16.90 -18.66
C ASN A 224 -76.10 -16.86 -20.05
N ALA A 225 -75.47 -17.44 -21.07
CA ALA A 225 -76.08 -17.55 -22.39
C ALA A 225 -77.33 -18.45 -22.36
N ARG A 226 -77.28 -19.58 -21.63
CA ARG A 226 -78.44 -20.47 -21.43
C ARG A 226 -79.56 -19.78 -20.66
N LEU A 227 -79.24 -19.05 -19.59
CA LEU A 227 -80.24 -18.31 -18.82
C LEU A 227 -80.92 -17.21 -19.65
N ARG A 228 -80.17 -16.52 -20.52
CA ARG A 228 -80.76 -15.54 -21.46
C ARG A 228 -81.71 -16.19 -22.45
N GLU A 229 -81.36 -17.36 -22.99
CA GLU A 229 -82.24 -18.08 -23.92
C GLU A 229 -83.49 -18.59 -23.22
N ASN A 230 -83.37 -19.14 -22.00
CA ASN A 230 -84.53 -19.53 -21.19
C ASN A 230 -85.43 -18.32 -20.87
N GLY A 231 -84.84 -17.16 -20.56
CA GLY A 231 -85.58 -15.92 -20.36
C GLY A 231 -86.32 -15.47 -21.63
N ARG A 232 -85.74 -15.68 -22.81
CA ARG A 232 -86.37 -15.39 -24.11
C ARG A 232 -87.58 -16.29 -24.35
N ILE A 233 -87.45 -17.59 -24.10
CA ILE A 233 -88.54 -18.57 -24.23
C ILE A 233 -89.70 -18.23 -23.27
N MET A 234 -89.41 -17.95 -22.00
CA MET A 234 -90.45 -17.54 -21.04
C MET A 234 -91.14 -16.23 -21.44
N ALA A 235 -90.41 -15.27 -22.02
CA ALA A 235 -91.01 -14.03 -22.52
C ALA A 235 -91.95 -14.28 -23.71
N GLU A 236 -91.60 -15.20 -24.60
CA GLU A 236 -92.47 -15.64 -25.72
C GLU A 236 -93.75 -16.31 -25.18
N GLU A 237 -93.65 -17.20 -24.18
CA GLU A 237 -94.81 -17.83 -23.54
C GLU A 237 -95.74 -16.81 -22.85
N ILE A 238 -95.18 -15.81 -22.16
CA ILE A 238 -95.98 -14.74 -21.53
C ILE A 238 -96.76 -13.94 -22.57
N VAL A 239 -96.16 -13.66 -23.73
CA VAL A 239 -96.83 -12.97 -24.84
C VAL A 239 -97.96 -13.83 -25.40
N ASP A 240 -97.74 -15.14 -25.55
CA ASP A 240 -98.74 -16.07 -26.07
C ASP A 240 -99.92 -16.25 -25.11
N LEU A 241 -99.65 -16.42 -23.81
CA LEU A 241 -100.68 -16.48 -22.76
C LEU A 241 -101.49 -15.17 -22.67
N ARG A 242 -100.85 -14.01 -22.84
CA ARG A 242 -101.55 -12.72 -22.93
C ARG A 242 -102.39 -12.59 -24.21
N GLY A 243 -102.00 -13.25 -25.30
CA GLY A 243 -102.79 -13.37 -26.52
C GLY A 243 -104.05 -14.23 -26.32
N GLN A 244 -103.91 -15.36 -25.61
CA GLN A 244 -105.01 -16.27 -25.28
C GLN A 244 -106.03 -15.63 -24.31
N LEU A 245 -105.58 -14.82 -23.35
CA LEU A 245 -106.44 -14.02 -22.46
C LEU A 245 -107.19 -12.89 -23.21
N LYS A 246 -106.61 -12.34 -24.29
CA LYS A 246 -107.30 -11.38 -25.16
C LYS A 246 -108.31 -12.05 -26.10
N ALA A 247 -108.10 -13.32 -26.47
CA ALA A 247 -109.00 -14.08 -27.33
C ALA A 247 -110.25 -14.62 -26.60
N THR A 248 -110.20 -14.77 -25.27
CA THR A 248 -111.29 -15.29 -24.44
C THR A 248 -112.21 -14.21 -23.85
N GLY A 249 -111.98 -12.93 -24.16
CA GLY A 249 -112.66 -11.78 -23.55
C GLY A 249 -113.92 -11.24 -24.25
N LYS A 250 -114.60 -12.01 -25.11
CA LYS A 250 -115.85 -11.56 -25.78
C LYS A 250 -116.92 -12.64 -25.85
N GLN A 251 -117.66 -12.85 -24.77
CA GLN A 251 -119.08 -13.23 -24.88
C GLN A 251 -119.90 -12.96 -23.61
N GLN A 252 -121.07 -12.36 -23.87
CA GLN A 252 -122.34 -12.35 -23.13
C GLN A 252 -122.79 -11.10 -22.36
N ASN A 253 -124.07 -10.81 -22.63
CA ASN A 253 -124.93 -9.68 -22.25
C ASN A 253 -125.90 -10.12 -21.10
N PRO A 254 -126.77 -9.23 -20.55
CA PRO A 254 -127.28 -9.18 -19.16
C PRO A 254 -128.61 -9.99 -18.95
N PRO A 255 -129.44 -9.88 -17.86
CA PRO A 255 -129.53 -8.90 -16.75
C PRO A 255 -129.94 -9.43 -15.34
N LYS A 256 -130.11 -8.46 -14.40
CA LYS A 256 -130.77 -8.50 -13.07
C LYS A 256 -129.93 -8.93 -11.87
N GLN A 257 -129.52 -7.95 -11.05
CA GLN A 257 -129.54 -7.96 -9.57
C GLN A 257 -128.81 -6.71 -9.04
N GLN A 258 -129.56 -5.67 -8.66
CA GLN A 258 -128.99 -4.41 -8.16
C GLN A 258 -128.47 -4.49 -6.72
N MET A 259 -128.75 -5.57 -5.97
CA MET A 259 -128.28 -5.78 -4.59
C MET A 259 -126.94 -6.53 -4.48
N THR A 260 -126.48 -7.25 -5.52
CA THR A 260 -125.17 -7.93 -5.53
C THR A 260 -124.04 -7.10 -6.16
N ARG A 261 -124.37 -6.04 -6.91
CA ARG A 261 -123.38 -5.17 -7.56
C ARG A 261 -122.63 -4.29 -6.56
N GLN A 262 -123.30 -3.85 -5.48
CA GLN A 262 -122.67 -3.02 -4.45
C GLN A 262 -121.74 -3.84 -3.55
N GLN A 263 -122.10 -5.09 -3.24
CA GLN A 263 -121.20 -6.05 -2.58
C GLN A 263 -120.00 -6.42 -3.48
N LYS A 264 -120.21 -6.68 -4.78
CA LYS A 264 -119.09 -6.92 -5.72
C LYS A 264 -118.19 -5.71 -5.95
N LEU A 265 -118.74 -4.49 -5.85
CA LEU A 265 -117.96 -3.26 -5.89
C LEU A 265 -117.14 -3.08 -4.61
N GLN A 266 -117.71 -3.45 -3.45
CA GLN A 266 -117.00 -3.45 -2.18
C GLN A 266 -115.89 -4.51 -2.16
N GLU A 267 -116.16 -5.74 -2.60
CA GLU A 267 -115.15 -6.80 -2.76
C GLU A 267 -114.04 -6.37 -3.72
N ARG A 268 -114.38 -5.76 -4.86
CA ARG A 268 -113.37 -5.19 -5.77
C ARG A 268 -112.61 -4.02 -5.15
N PHE A 269 -113.26 -3.21 -4.31
CA PHE A 269 -112.58 -2.11 -3.63
C PHE A 269 -111.61 -2.65 -2.57
N ASP A 270 -112.00 -3.69 -1.85
CA ASP A 270 -111.16 -4.38 -0.87
C ASP A 270 -110.01 -5.13 -1.57
N GLU A 271 -110.25 -5.78 -2.71
CA GLU A 271 -109.21 -6.37 -3.57
C GLU A 271 -108.22 -5.32 -4.07
N VAL A 272 -108.72 -4.21 -4.61
CA VAL A 272 -107.88 -3.08 -5.06
C VAL A 272 -107.13 -2.46 -3.88
N SER A 273 -107.74 -2.40 -2.70
CA SER A 273 -107.08 -1.90 -1.49
C SER A 273 -105.94 -2.81 -1.05
N VAL A 274 -106.15 -4.12 -1.06
CA VAL A 274 -105.12 -5.13 -0.78
C VAL A 274 -104.01 -5.09 -1.82
N GLU A 275 -104.35 -4.96 -3.10
CA GLU A 275 -103.39 -4.88 -4.19
C GLU A 275 -102.59 -3.58 -4.14
N ASN A 276 -103.21 -2.46 -3.79
CA ASN A 276 -102.56 -1.17 -3.59
C ASN A 276 -101.65 -1.17 -2.34
N MET A 277 -102.04 -1.88 -1.28
CA MET A 277 -101.16 -2.17 -0.14
C MET A 277 -99.94 -2.99 -0.58
N LYS A 278 -100.13 -4.08 -1.33
CA LYS A 278 -99.02 -4.90 -1.86
C LYS A 278 -98.07 -4.09 -2.73
N LEU A 279 -98.62 -3.29 -3.65
CA LEU A 279 -97.84 -2.40 -4.51
C LEU A 279 -97.06 -1.36 -3.70
N LYS A 280 -97.64 -0.78 -2.65
CA LYS A 280 -96.91 0.11 -1.73
C LYS A 280 -95.73 -0.59 -1.06
N THR A 281 -95.92 -1.83 -0.59
CA THR A 281 -94.83 -2.61 0.02
C THR A 281 -93.74 -2.92 -0.99
N GLU A 282 -94.11 -3.27 -2.21
CA GLU A 282 -93.18 -3.59 -3.30
C GLU A 282 -92.38 -2.37 -3.75
N VAL A 283 -93.04 -1.20 -3.87
CA VAL A 283 -92.38 0.09 -4.12
C VAL A 283 -91.40 0.45 -2.99
N HIS A 284 -91.77 0.18 -1.73
CA HIS A 284 -90.88 0.43 -0.59
C HIS A 284 -89.63 -0.46 -0.65
N LEU A 285 -89.79 -1.75 -0.96
CA LEU A 285 -88.67 -2.69 -1.13
C LEU A 285 -87.77 -2.29 -2.31
N LEU A 286 -88.35 -1.83 -3.43
CA LEU A 286 -87.60 -1.34 -4.58
C LEU A 286 -86.78 -0.09 -4.25
N LEU A 287 -87.35 0.85 -3.48
CA LEU A 287 -86.61 2.04 -3.01
C LEU A 287 -85.43 1.66 -2.11
N GLN A 288 -85.64 0.72 -1.17
CA GLN A 288 -84.60 0.24 -0.28
C GLN A 288 -83.49 -0.48 -1.05
N SER A 289 -83.84 -1.30 -2.03
CA SER A 289 -82.89 -1.95 -2.95
C SER A 289 -82.10 -0.93 -3.79
N HIS A 290 -82.78 0.10 -4.30
CA HIS A 290 -82.13 1.17 -5.08
C HIS A 290 -81.13 1.97 -4.24
N GLU A 291 -81.44 2.28 -2.97
CA GLU A 291 -80.48 2.90 -2.06
C GLU A 291 -79.27 1.99 -1.78
N GLY A 292 -79.50 0.69 -1.59
CA GLY A 292 -78.43 -0.30 -1.44
C GLY A 292 -77.51 -0.37 -2.68
N LEU A 293 -78.09 -0.37 -3.88
CA LEU A 293 -77.34 -0.32 -5.13
C LEU A 293 -76.55 0.97 -5.30
N LYS A 294 -77.12 2.11 -4.89
CA LYS A 294 -76.44 3.41 -4.93
C LYS A 294 -75.22 3.44 -4.00
N ALA A 295 -75.34 2.87 -2.80
CA ALA A 295 -74.22 2.74 -1.86
C ALA A 295 -73.11 1.83 -2.42
N SER A 296 -73.47 0.66 -2.97
CA SER A 296 -72.51 -0.26 -3.61
C SER A 296 -71.81 0.39 -4.81
N ASN A 297 -72.52 1.18 -5.61
CA ASN A 297 -71.93 1.89 -6.75
C ASN A 297 -70.93 2.97 -6.31
N LEU A 298 -71.19 3.63 -5.17
CA LEU A 298 -70.24 4.58 -4.58
C LEU A 298 -68.95 3.87 -4.12
N GLN A 299 -69.07 2.70 -3.48
CA GLN A 299 -67.93 1.89 -3.06
C GLN A 299 -67.11 1.35 -4.24
N LEU A 300 -67.78 0.93 -5.32
CA LEU A 300 -67.09 0.54 -6.56
C LEU A 300 -66.36 1.72 -7.20
N SER A 301 -66.93 2.92 -7.14
CA SER A 301 -66.28 4.14 -7.61
C SER A 301 -65.00 4.44 -6.82
N SER A 302 -65.06 4.38 -5.47
CA SER A 302 -63.89 4.60 -4.62
C SER A 302 -62.81 3.54 -4.85
N TYR A 303 -63.19 2.27 -4.95
CA TYR A 303 -62.27 1.18 -5.26
C TYR A 303 -61.59 1.36 -6.63
N ASN A 304 -62.32 1.82 -7.64
CA ASN A 304 -61.75 2.13 -8.95
C ASN A 304 -60.77 3.31 -8.90
N THR A 305 -61.03 4.34 -8.10
CA THR A 305 -60.07 5.44 -7.91
C THR A 305 -58.78 4.97 -7.23
N GLU A 306 -58.88 4.12 -6.21
CA GLU A 306 -57.71 3.54 -5.54
C GLU A 306 -56.90 2.63 -6.46
N LEU A 307 -57.57 1.81 -7.28
CA LEU A 307 -56.90 0.96 -8.27
C LEU A 307 -56.13 1.78 -9.30
N ARG A 308 -56.68 2.90 -9.77
CA ARG A 308 -55.98 3.82 -10.68
C ARG A 308 -54.76 4.45 -10.01
N ALA A 309 -54.91 4.95 -8.78
CA ALA A 309 -53.79 5.51 -8.03
C ALA A 309 -52.65 4.49 -7.82
N ARG A 310 -52.97 3.24 -7.48
CA ARG A 310 -51.97 2.16 -7.37
C ARG A 310 -51.33 1.80 -8.70
N ALA A 311 -52.06 1.88 -9.81
CA ALA A 311 -51.51 1.64 -11.14
C ALA A 311 -50.51 2.74 -11.53
N ASP A 312 -50.83 4.00 -11.23
CA ASP A 312 -49.96 5.15 -11.48
C ASP A 312 -48.70 5.09 -10.61
N GLU A 313 -48.83 4.74 -9.32
CA GLU A 313 -47.69 4.55 -8.42
C GLU A 313 -46.76 3.41 -8.90
N LYS A 314 -47.32 2.28 -9.35
CA LYS A 314 -46.53 1.19 -9.95
C LYS A 314 -45.80 1.63 -11.21
N LYS A 315 -46.44 2.44 -12.06
CA LYS A 315 -45.84 2.98 -13.27
C LYS A 315 -44.65 3.90 -12.92
N GLN A 316 -44.85 4.81 -11.97
CA GLN A 316 -43.78 5.69 -11.49
C GLN A 316 -42.60 4.89 -10.91
N ASN A 317 -42.87 3.91 -10.05
CA ASN A 317 -41.83 3.03 -9.50
C ASN A 317 -41.06 2.28 -10.59
N HIS A 318 -41.74 1.85 -11.67
CA HIS A 318 -41.09 1.20 -12.80
C HIS A 318 -40.16 2.15 -13.57
N GLU A 319 -40.59 3.39 -13.80
CA GLU A 319 -39.79 4.43 -14.45
C GLU A 319 -38.54 4.79 -13.63
N GLU A 320 -38.68 4.90 -12.30
CA GLU A 320 -37.57 5.14 -11.37
C GLU A 320 -36.56 3.97 -11.38
N LEU A 321 -37.05 2.72 -11.42
CA LEU A 321 -36.21 1.53 -11.51
C LEU A 321 -35.42 1.47 -12.84
N GLU A 322 -36.05 1.79 -13.97
CA GLU A 322 -35.37 1.83 -15.26
C GLU A 322 -34.34 2.97 -15.35
N ALA A 323 -34.63 4.13 -14.74
CA ALA A 323 -33.65 5.21 -14.59
C ALA A 323 -32.43 4.76 -13.77
N ALA A 324 -32.65 4.12 -12.61
CA ALA A 324 -31.58 3.59 -11.77
C ALA A 324 -30.75 2.51 -12.49
N ARG A 325 -31.42 1.61 -13.23
CA ARG A 325 -30.78 0.58 -14.05
C ARG A 325 -29.86 1.20 -15.11
N THR A 326 -30.31 2.26 -15.77
CA THR A 326 -29.52 2.98 -16.77
C THR A 326 -28.28 3.63 -16.16
N GLN A 327 -28.43 4.29 -15.01
CA GLN A 327 -27.30 4.87 -14.27
C GLN A 327 -26.27 3.83 -13.84
N LEU A 328 -26.72 2.67 -13.35
CA LEU A 328 -25.85 1.55 -12.99
C LEU A 328 -25.10 1.02 -14.22
N LYS A 329 -25.77 0.87 -15.37
CA LYS A 329 -25.13 0.44 -16.62
C LYS A 329 -24.00 1.38 -17.05
N ASP A 330 -24.21 2.68 -16.94
CA ASP A 330 -23.19 3.68 -17.28
C ASP A 330 -22.06 3.76 -16.25
N ARG A 331 -22.36 3.55 -14.96
CA ARG A 331 -21.34 3.41 -13.92
C ARG A 331 -20.46 2.19 -14.18
N THR A 332 -21.05 1.05 -14.51
CA THR A 332 -20.32 -0.18 -14.87
C THR A 332 -19.41 0.04 -16.09
N LYS A 333 -19.89 0.74 -17.13
CA LYS A 333 -19.06 1.09 -18.29
C LYS A 333 -17.87 1.98 -17.89
N ARG A 334 -18.08 2.99 -17.03
CA ARG A 334 -17.03 3.89 -16.55
C ARG A 334 -15.98 3.13 -15.72
N LEU A 335 -16.42 2.30 -14.78
CA LEU A 335 -15.52 1.45 -13.99
C LEU A 335 -14.74 0.48 -14.89
N GLY A 336 -15.38 -0.12 -15.89
CA GLY A 336 -14.68 -0.98 -16.86
C GLY A 336 -13.60 -0.24 -17.66
N LYS A 337 -13.80 1.04 -17.99
CA LYS A 337 -12.74 1.87 -18.61
C LYS A 337 -11.59 2.15 -17.63
N GLN A 338 -11.89 2.47 -16.37
CA GLN A 338 -10.87 2.70 -15.35
C GLN A 338 -10.03 1.45 -15.08
N ILE A 339 -10.66 0.27 -15.00
CA ILE A 339 -9.97 -1.02 -14.81
C ILE A 339 -8.98 -1.26 -15.96
N ARG A 340 -9.40 -1.09 -17.21
CA ARG A 340 -8.51 -1.22 -18.37
C ARG A 340 -7.32 -0.28 -18.29
N HIS A 341 -7.57 1.01 -18.03
CA HIS A 341 -6.50 1.99 -17.89
C HIS A 341 -5.51 1.64 -16.76
N THR A 342 -6.00 1.17 -15.62
CA THR A 342 -5.12 0.72 -14.52
C THR A 342 -4.32 -0.52 -14.91
N GLN A 343 -4.90 -1.44 -15.70
CA GLN A 343 -4.23 -2.64 -16.15
C GLN A 343 -3.12 -2.32 -17.16
N ASP A 344 -3.37 -1.38 -18.07
CA ASP A 344 -2.36 -0.87 -19.02
C ASP A 344 -1.18 -0.23 -18.27
N ARG A 345 -1.46 0.62 -17.27
CA ARG A 345 -0.41 1.21 -16.42
C ARG A 345 0.39 0.16 -15.65
N VAL A 346 -0.24 -0.92 -15.19
CA VAL A 346 0.46 -2.03 -14.52
C VAL A 346 1.38 -2.75 -15.51
N THR A 347 0.97 -2.93 -16.76
CA THR A 347 1.85 -3.52 -17.79
C THR A 347 3.04 -2.63 -18.12
N GLU A 348 2.83 -1.32 -18.28
CA GLU A 348 3.90 -0.34 -18.50
C GLU A 348 4.92 -0.34 -17.34
N LEU A 349 4.44 -0.35 -16.09
CA LEU A 349 5.31 -0.41 -14.91
C LEU A 349 6.10 -1.71 -14.82
N LYS A 350 5.51 -2.84 -15.23
CA LYS A 350 6.23 -4.12 -15.29
C LYS A 350 7.37 -4.08 -16.31
N ASP A 351 7.14 -3.49 -17.48
CA ASP A 351 8.18 -3.38 -18.49
C ASP A 351 9.26 -2.37 -18.13
N ALA A 352 8.89 -1.24 -17.50
CA ALA A 352 9.85 -0.33 -16.91
C ALA A 352 10.71 -1.01 -15.83
N SER A 353 10.10 -1.83 -14.96
CA SER A 353 10.81 -2.61 -13.94
C SER A 353 11.80 -3.60 -14.55
N LYS A 354 11.43 -4.28 -15.64
CA LYS A 354 12.36 -5.17 -16.38
C LYS A 354 13.56 -4.41 -16.92
N LYS A 355 13.33 -3.26 -17.60
CA LYS A 355 14.40 -2.40 -18.12
C LYS A 355 15.33 -1.89 -17.02
N LEU A 356 14.79 -1.54 -15.86
CA LEU A 356 15.59 -1.10 -14.71
C LEU A 356 16.45 -2.24 -14.15
N LYS A 357 15.92 -3.48 -14.11
CA LYS A 357 16.69 -4.66 -13.67
C LYS A 357 17.84 -4.96 -14.63
N THR A 358 17.63 -4.86 -15.94
CA THR A 358 18.70 -5.05 -16.93
C THR A 358 19.75 -3.94 -16.84
N ALA A 359 19.34 -2.68 -16.71
CA ALA A 359 20.26 -1.56 -16.52
C ALA A 359 21.09 -1.70 -15.22
N LYS A 360 20.47 -2.13 -14.12
CA LYS A 360 21.17 -2.43 -12.87
C LYS A 360 22.19 -3.55 -13.03
N ALA A 361 21.87 -4.60 -13.79
CA ALA A 361 22.80 -5.69 -14.06
C ALA A 361 24.01 -5.19 -14.87
N GLN A 362 23.77 -4.35 -15.89
CA GLN A 362 24.83 -3.75 -16.69
C GLN A 362 25.76 -2.86 -15.85
N LEU A 363 25.21 -1.95 -15.04
CA LEU A 363 26.01 -1.10 -14.16
C LEU A 363 26.89 -1.90 -13.18
N LYS A 364 26.43 -3.08 -12.74
CA LYS A 364 27.24 -3.96 -11.88
C LYS A 364 28.42 -4.57 -12.62
N VAL A 365 28.27 -4.85 -13.91
CA VAL A 365 29.36 -5.32 -14.79
C VAL A 365 30.34 -4.18 -15.03
N ASP A 366 29.83 -3.00 -15.39
CA ASP A 366 30.67 -1.82 -15.67
C ASP A 366 31.50 -1.42 -14.43
N LEU A 367 30.91 -1.48 -13.23
CA LEU A 367 31.62 -1.23 -11.98
C LEU A 367 32.76 -2.23 -11.74
N ARG A 368 32.55 -3.52 -12.03
CA ARG A 368 33.62 -4.53 -11.91
C ARG A 368 34.75 -4.28 -12.89
N ASN A 369 34.41 -3.93 -14.14
CA ASN A 369 35.40 -3.62 -15.15
C ASN A 369 36.22 -2.37 -14.76
N ALA A 370 35.57 -1.36 -14.18
CA ALA A 370 36.26 -0.17 -13.68
C ALA A 370 37.18 -0.50 -12.49
N ASP A 371 36.74 -1.34 -11.55
CA ASP A 371 37.58 -1.81 -10.43
C ASP A 371 38.80 -2.60 -10.93
N ASP A 372 38.62 -3.49 -11.91
CA ASP A 372 39.71 -4.26 -12.50
C ASP A 372 40.69 -3.35 -13.26
N HIS A 373 40.19 -2.35 -13.99
CA HIS A 373 41.03 -1.36 -14.66
C HIS A 373 41.84 -0.53 -13.65
N ASN A 374 41.22 -0.07 -12.55
CA ASN A 374 41.92 0.64 -11.49
C ASN A 374 43.02 -0.21 -10.85
N ARG A 375 42.79 -1.51 -10.63
CA ARG A 375 43.82 -2.43 -10.11
C ARG A 375 45.01 -2.57 -11.06
N LEU A 376 44.75 -2.61 -12.37
CA LEU A 376 45.81 -2.64 -13.38
C LEU A 376 46.63 -1.35 -13.33
N LEU A 377 45.97 -0.18 -13.29
CA LEU A 377 46.65 1.11 -13.15
C LEU A 377 47.46 1.21 -11.85
N GLU A 378 46.92 0.77 -10.72
CA GLU A 378 47.64 0.73 -9.44
C GLU A 378 48.90 -0.15 -9.54
N SER A 379 48.79 -1.31 -10.21
CA SER A 379 49.93 -2.19 -10.43
C SER A 379 50.99 -1.55 -11.33
N GLU A 380 50.57 -0.85 -12.38
CA GLU A 380 51.47 -0.17 -13.31
C GLU A 380 52.21 0.98 -12.61
N VAL A 381 51.50 1.80 -11.83
CA VAL A 381 52.09 2.86 -11.01
C VAL A 381 53.08 2.28 -9.99
N TYR A 382 52.76 1.15 -9.37
CA TYR A 382 53.66 0.47 -8.43
C TYR A 382 54.96 0.01 -9.09
N TYR A 383 54.87 -0.67 -10.25
CA TYR A 383 56.07 -1.12 -10.97
C TYR A 383 56.90 0.04 -11.52
N SER A 384 56.25 1.09 -12.03
CA SER A 384 56.94 2.32 -12.46
C SER A 384 57.71 2.97 -11.32
N ARG A 385 57.10 3.10 -10.14
CA ARG A 385 57.78 3.64 -8.93
C ARG A 385 58.99 2.79 -8.53
N ILE A 386 58.88 1.46 -8.57
CA ILE A 386 60.02 0.57 -8.27
C ILE A 386 61.15 0.78 -9.28
N ASN A 387 60.83 0.89 -10.57
CA ASN A 387 61.83 1.08 -11.61
C ASN A 387 62.50 2.45 -11.49
N GLU A 388 61.74 3.51 -11.21
CA GLU A 388 62.26 4.84 -10.91
C GLU A 388 63.18 4.83 -9.69
N GLN A 389 62.78 4.17 -8.60
CA GLN A 389 63.62 4.04 -7.40
C GLN A 389 64.94 3.32 -7.71
N LYS A 390 64.89 2.18 -8.42
CA LYS A 390 66.11 1.46 -8.84
C LYS A 390 67.01 2.32 -9.73
N SER A 391 66.43 3.14 -10.59
CA SER A 391 67.19 4.09 -11.41
C SER A 391 67.85 5.16 -10.53
N PHE A 392 67.12 5.69 -9.55
CA PHE A 392 67.62 6.68 -8.60
C PHE A 392 68.74 6.12 -7.71
N ASP A 393 68.60 4.89 -7.22
CA ASP A 393 69.61 4.22 -6.40
C ASP A 393 70.91 4.04 -7.19
N LYS A 394 70.83 3.61 -8.46
CA LYS A 394 72.00 3.51 -9.36
C LYS A 394 72.66 4.86 -9.61
N GLN A 395 71.88 5.92 -9.79
CA GLN A 395 72.41 7.28 -9.96
C GLN A 395 73.10 7.76 -8.68
N THR A 396 72.53 7.46 -7.51
CA THR A 396 73.10 7.80 -6.20
C THR A 396 74.43 7.09 -5.97
N GLU A 397 74.52 5.80 -6.31
CA GLU A 397 75.77 5.03 -6.25
C GLU A 397 76.85 5.62 -7.17
N HIS A 398 76.48 6.01 -8.40
CA HIS A 398 77.40 6.65 -9.33
C HIS A 398 77.90 8.02 -8.82
N ILE A 399 77.01 8.83 -8.21
CA ILE A 399 77.39 10.09 -7.59
C ILE A 399 78.39 9.84 -6.44
N SER A 400 78.15 8.83 -5.61
CA SER A 400 79.07 8.48 -4.51
C SER A 400 80.46 8.07 -5.01
N ASP A 401 80.56 7.26 -6.07
CA ASP A 401 81.86 6.91 -6.70
C ASP A 401 82.56 8.15 -7.26
N LEU A 402 81.82 9.07 -7.89
CA LEU A 402 82.38 10.33 -8.36
C LEU A 402 82.88 11.22 -7.22
N GLU A 403 82.14 11.32 -6.12
CA GLU A 403 82.56 12.05 -4.92
C GLU A 403 83.84 11.47 -4.30
N GLU A 404 83.97 10.14 -4.24
CA GLU A 404 85.21 9.50 -3.78
C GLU A 404 86.38 9.79 -4.72
N ARG A 405 86.18 9.73 -6.02
CA ARG A 405 87.21 10.09 -7.00
C ARG A 405 87.60 11.56 -6.91
N ILE A 406 86.66 12.46 -6.65
CA ILE A 406 86.95 13.87 -6.41
C ILE A 406 87.80 14.02 -5.14
N LYS A 407 87.42 13.39 -4.03
CA LYS A 407 88.22 13.41 -2.79
C LYS A 407 89.64 12.89 -2.99
N LEU A 408 89.80 11.79 -3.75
CA LEU A 408 91.11 11.25 -4.09
C LEU A 408 91.94 12.24 -4.93
N LYS A 409 91.31 12.90 -5.91
CA LYS A 409 91.96 13.93 -6.71
C LYS A 409 92.33 15.15 -5.87
N ASP A 410 91.46 15.59 -4.96
CA ASP A 410 91.73 16.71 -4.05
C ASP A 410 92.90 16.39 -3.10
N ALA A 411 92.96 15.17 -2.58
CA ALA A 411 94.10 14.70 -1.79
C ALA A 411 95.41 14.72 -2.60
N LEU A 412 95.36 14.27 -3.86
CA LEU A 412 96.51 14.32 -4.77
C LEU A 412 96.93 15.76 -5.08
N ILE A 413 95.96 16.67 -5.28
CA ILE A 413 96.22 18.10 -5.50
C ILE A 413 96.86 18.70 -4.25
N GLN A 414 96.37 18.40 -3.06
CA GLN A 414 96.98 18.87 -1.80
C GLN A 414 98.41 18.35 -1.65
N GLN A 415 98.67 17.09 -1.99
CA GLN A 415 100.02 16.51 -1.99
C GLN A 415 100.93 17.21 -3.01
N LEU A 416 100.44 17.48 -4.22
CA LEU A 416 101.17 18.24 -5.24
C LEU A 416 101.43 19.67 -4.79
N GLN A 417 100.47 20.34 -4.16
CA GLN A 417 100.64 21.69 -3.62
C GLN A 417 101.67 21.72 -2.49
N GLN A 418 101.72 20.70 -1.61
CA GLN A 418 102.76 20.54 -0.60
C GLN A 418 104.15 20.32 -1.24
N ASN A 419 104.22 19.49 -2.28
CA ASN A 419 105.46 19.26 -3.03
C ASN A 419 105.92 20.53 -3.77
N ILE A 420 105.00 21.35 -4.29
CA ILE A 420 105.30 22.65 -4.91
C ILE A 420 105.75 23.69 -3.87
N LEU A 421 105.18 23.68 -2.66
CA LEU A 421 105.62 24.55 -1.55
C LEU A 421 107.05 24.25 -1.06
N HIS A 422 107.59 23.04 -1.32
CA HIS A 422 108.97 22.67 -1.00
C HIS A 422 109.98 23.00 -2.11
N HIS A 423 109.52 23.50 -3.26
CA HIS A 423 110.38 23.88 -4.39
C HIS A 423 109.94 25.22 -5.00
N GLN A 424 110.72 26.27 -4.73
CA GLN A 424 110.72 27.48 -5.55
C GLN A 424 112.17 27.98 -5.73
N PRO A 425 112.58 28.57 -6.87
CA PRO A 425 111.88 28.84 -8.14
C PRO A 425 112.56 28.13 -9.35
N GLN A 426 111.93 28.00 -10.51
CA GLN A 426 111.96 29.00 -11.59
C GLN A 426 110.84 28.73 -12.62
N ALA A 427 110.22 29.81 -13.10
CA ALA A 427 109.35 29.79 -14.28
C ALA A 427 110.12 29.27 -15.51
N PRO A 428 109.40 28.67 -16.49
CA PRO A 428 109.06 29.52 -17.63
C PRO A 428 107.65 29.33 -18.19
N ASN A 429 107.13 30.44 -18.70
CA ASN A 429 106.18 30.54 -19.79
C ASN A 429 106.25 29.38 -20.79
N GLN A 430 105.20 28.58 -20.92
CA GLN A 430 104.78 28.01 -22.21
C GLN A 430 103.25 27.83 -22.22
N ALA A 431 102.57 28.73 -22.92
CA ALA A 431 101.21 28.50 -23.39
C ALA A 431 101.28 27.40 -24.47
N SER A 432 101.12 26.14 -24.06
CA SER A 432 100.96 25.02 -24.98
C SER A 432 99.60 25.14 -25.67
N ARG A 433 99.64 25.46 -26.97
CA ARG A 433 98.54 25.19 -27.89
C ARG A 433 98.11 23.71 -27.73
N PRO A 434 96.82 23.40 -27.55
CA PRO A 434 96.37 22.02 -27.45
C PRO A 434 96.75 21.29 -28.75
N GLY A 435 97.50 20.20 -28.59
CA GLY A 435 97.81 19.29 -29.68
C GLY A 435 96.53 18.73 -30.30
N ARG A 436 96.61 18.31 -31.57
CA ARG A 436 95.50 17.79 -32.38
C ARG A 436 94.58 16.80 -31.64
N GLU A 437 95.14 15.98 -30.76
CA GLU A 437 94.41 15.01 -29.92
C GLU A 437 93.52 15.65 -28.84
N GLU A 438 93.92 16.77 -28.25
CA GLU A 438 93.10 17.48 -27.25
C GLU A 438 91.92 18.21 -27.91
N LEU A 439 92.14 18.72 -29.13
CA LEU A 439 91.09 19.29 -29.97
C LEU A 439 90.08 18.22 -30.42
N GLU A 440 90.54 16.99 -30.66
CA GLU A 440 89.68 15.82 -30.96
C GLU A 440 88.85 15.42 -29.74
N ARG A 441 89.44 15.39 -28.53
CA ARG A 441 88.71 15.16 -27.27
C ARG A 441 87.65 16.23 -27.01
N GLN A 442 87.98 17.51 -27.19
CA GLN A 442 87.01 18.59 -27.04
C GLN A 442 85.86 18.49 -28.05
N ARG A 443 86.14 18.07 -29.30
CA ARG A 443 85.09 17.80 -30.29
C ARG A 443 84.21 16.60 -29.92
N HIS A 444 84.77 15.57 -29.28
CA HIS A 444 83.98 14.44 -28.78
C HIS A 444 83.08 14.86 -27.62
N ILE A 445 83.63 15.58 -26.63
CA ILE A 445 82.87 16.11 -25.49
C ILE A 445 81.75 17.05 -25.97
N SER A 446 82.03 17.91 -26.96
CA SER A 446 81.02 18.80 -27.54
C SER A 446 79.91 18.04 -28.26
N ARG A 447 80.22 16.95 -28.97
CA ARG A 447 79.23 16.09 -29.63
C ARG A 447 78.36 15.37 -28.61
N GLU A 448 78.97 14.77 -27.61
CA GLU A 448 78.26 14.08 -26.53
C GLU A 448 77.38 15.05 -25.72
N ALA A 449 77.84 16.29 -25.49
CA ALA A 449 77.03 17.33 -24.87
C ALA A 449 75.84 17.76 -25.75
N HIS A 450 76.01 17.83 -27.08
CA HIS A 450 74.92 18.14 -28.00
C HIS A 450 73.90 16.99 -28.10
N GLU A 451 74.34 15.74 -28.11
CA GLU A 451 73.45 14.57 -28.08
C GLU A 451 72.63 14.53 -26.79
N ARG A 452 73.27 14.75 -25.63
CA ARG A 452 72.56 14.84 -24.34
C ARG A 452 71.58 16.01 -24.30
N ALA A 453 71.92 17.15 -24.89
CA ALA A 453 71.01 18.29 -24.99
C ALA A 453 69.80 17.97 -25.88
N SER A 454 70.01 17.32 -27.03
CA SER A 454 68.94 16.88 -27.94
C SER A 454 68.01 15.85 -27.28
N ASP A 455 68.56 14.91 -26.51
CA ASP A 455 67.76 13.92 -25.76
C ASP A 455 66.90 14.57 -24.68
N LEU A 456 67.44 15.59 -23.99
CA LEU A 456 66.68 16.35 -22.99
C LEU A 456 65.58 17.20 -23.64
N GLU A 457 65.85 17.78 -24.81
CA GLU A 457 64.86 18.55 -25.57
C GLU A 457 63.70 17.65 -26.05
N SER A 458 64.02 16.46 -26.58
CA SER A 458 63.03 15.45 -26.96
C SER A 458 62.16 14.99 -25.76
N LYS A 459 62.77 14.75 -24.60
CA LYS A 459 62.02 14.43 -23.37
C LYS A 459 61.13 15.58 -22.90
N LEU A 460 61.60 16.81 -23.03
CA LEU A 460 60.85 18.00 -22.63
C LEU A 460 59.64 18.22 -23.53
N ASP A 461 59.76 17.97 -24.83
CA ASP A 461 58.65 18.02 -25.77
C ASP A 461 57.66 16.87 -25.58
N ALA A 462 58.13 15.66 -25.29
CA ALA A 462 57.26 14.54 -24.91
C ALA A 462 56.49 14.83 -23.62
N MET A 463 57.12 15.47 -22.63
CA MET A 463 56.47 15.87 -21.38
C MET A 463 55.44 16.99 -21.60
N LYS A 464 55.73 17.95 -22.49
CA LYS A 464 54.74 18.97 -22.89
C LYS A 464 53.53 18.32 -23.57
N ALA A 465 53.74 17.38 -24.48
CA ALA A 465 52.65 16.64 -25.14
C ALA A 465 51.80 15.84 -24.14
N ALA A 466 52.44 15.15 -23.19
CA ALA A 466 51.72 14.44 -22.14
C ALA A 466 50.91 15.38 -21.22
N MET A 467 51.45 16.57 -20.93
CA MET A 467 50.73 17.58 -20.15
C MET A 467 49.53 18.15 -20.92
N THR A 468 49.65 18.37 -22.24
CA THR A 468 48.52 18.81 -23.07
C THR A 468 47.44 17.73 -23.14
N ASP A 469 47.81 16.47 -23.33
CA ASP A 469 46.86 15.34 -23.36
C ASP A 469 46.11 15.21 -22.04
N LYS A 470 46.81 15.37 -20.91
CA LYS A 470 46.17 15.37 -19.58
C LYS A 470 45.26 16.57 -19.35
N THR A 471 45.61 17.73 -19.91
CA THR A 471 44.75 18.92 -19.84
C THR A 471 43.46 18.71 -20.64
N ASP A 472 43.55 18.08 -21.82
CA ASP A 472 42.38 17.75 -22.64
C ASP A 472 41.49 16.67 -22.00
N GLU A 473 42.10 15.66 -21.37
CA GLU A 473 41.38 14.64 -20.59
C GLU A 473 40.61 15.28 -19.42
N MET A 474 41.25 16.18 -18.67
CA MET A 474 40.61 16.93 -17.59
C MET A 474 39.45 17.79 -18.09
N ALA A 475 39.62 18.50 -19.21
CA ALA A 475 38.55 19.29 -19.82
C ALA A 475 37.36 18.42 -20.28
N SER A 476 37.63 17.22 -20.79
CA SER A 476 36.59 16.25 -21.15
C SER A 476 35.81 15.75 -19.92
N LEU A 477 36.52 15.41 -18.84
CA LEU A 477 35.91 14.97 -17.59
C LEU A 477 35.08 16.07 -16.92
N GLU A 478 35.54 17.33 -16.95
CA GLU A 478 34.76 18.47 -16.47
C GLU A 478 33.47 18.65 -17.26
N LYS A 479 33.53 18.47 -18.59
CA LYS A 479 32.35 18.51 -19.45
C LYS A 479 31.36 17.39 -19.13
N GLU A 480 31.83 16.15 -18.96
CA GLU A 480 30.97 15.03 -18.56
C GLU A 480 30.35 15.24 -17.17
N TRP A 481 31.13 15.74 -16.21
CA TRP A 481 30.64 16.05 -14.87
C TRP A 481 29.55 17.13 -14.92
N SER A 482 29.76 18.20 -15.69
CA SER A 482 28.76 19.26 -15.86
C SER A 482 27.44 18.74 -16.46
N ALA A 483 27.51 17.80 -17.41
CA ALA A 483 26.35 17.16 -18.01
C ALA A 483 25.58 16.30 -17.00
N LYS A 484 26.30 15.51 -16.18
CA LYS A 484 25.69 14.70 -15.12
C LYS A 484 25.04 15.56 -14.03
N VAL A 485 25.65 16.68 -13.66
CA VAL A 485 25.05 17.65 -12.73
C VAL A 485 23.75 18.23 -13.30
N ALA A 486 23.75 18.63 -14.57
CA ALA A 486 22.54 19.12 -15.22
C ALA A 486 21.42 18.06 -15.29
N GLU A 487 21.77 16.79 -15.55
CA GLU A 487 20.81 15.68 -15.53
C GLU A 487 20.24 15.44 -14.13
N ALA A 488 21.08 15.48 -13.10
CA ALA A 488 20.66 15.34 -11.70
C ALA A 488 19.69 16.46 -11.29
N ASP A 489 19.96 17.71 -11.68
CA ASP A 489 19.05 18.83 -11.46
C ASP A 489 17.71 18.66 -12.21
N GLY A 490 17.76 18.16 -13.44
CA GLY A 490 16.56 17.82 -14.21
C GLY A 490 15.74 16.70 -13.57
N MET A 491 16.36 15.73 -12.92
CA MET A 491 15.66 14.73 -12.11
C MET A 491 15.05 15.34 -10.85
N LYS A 492 15.80 16.19 -10.13
CA LYS A 492 15.31 16.87 -8.92
C LYS A 492 14.06 17.70 -9.19
N ARG A 493 14.01 18.43 -10.30
CA ARG A 493 12.80 19.16 -10.74
C ARG A 493 11.62 18.22 -10.98
N ARG A 494 11.83 17.10 -11.69
CA ARG A 494 10.78 16.10 -11.92
C ARG A 494 10.26 15.45 -10.63
N TYR A 495 11.09 15.32 -9.61
CA TYR A 495 10.64 14.88 -8.28
C TYR A 495 9.77 15.94 -7.60
N HIS A 496 10.20 17.21 -7.62
CA HIS A 496 9.39 18.30 -7.08
C HIS A 496 8.02 18.45 -7.77
N ASP A 497 7.96 18.29 -9.10
CA ASP A 497 6.69 18.31 -9.84
C ASP A 497 5.76 17.16 -9.43
N LYS A 498 6.32 15.97 -9.19
CA LYS A 498 5.55 14.81 -8.70
C LYS A 498 5.06 15.01 -7.28
N ASP A 499 5.90 15.55 -6.39
CA ASP A 499 5.51 15.86 -5.02
C ASP A 499 4.39 16.90 -5.00
N ALA A 500 4.50 17.97 -5.80
CA ALA A 500 3.43 18.97 -5.94
C ALA A 500 2.12 18.37 -6.45
N TYR A 501 2.21 17.44 -7.43
CA TYR A 501 1.04 16.71 -7.91
C TYR A 501 0.41 15.81 -6.83
N ILE A 502 1.22 15.12 -6.02
CA ILE A 502 0.75 14.30 -4.90
C ILE A 502 0.03 15.18 -3.87
N THR A 503 0.62 16.30 -3.46
CA THR A 503 0.01 17.23 -2.50
C THR A 503 -1.34 17.77 -3.02
N ASN A 504 -1.45 18.06 -4.32
CA ASN A 504 -2.72 18.46 -4.93
C ASN A 504 -3.77 17.33 -4.88
N LEU A 505 -3.37 16.08 -5.13
CA LEU A 505 -4.27 14.94 -5.00
C LEU A 505 -4.73 14.73 -3.55
N GLU A 506 -3.83 14.85 -2.58
CA GLU A 506 -4.15 14.78 -1.15
C GLU A 506 -5.14 15.86 -0.75
N THR A 507 -4.93 17.09 -1.22
CA THR A 507 -5.86 18.22 -1.00
C THR A 507 -7.26 17.91 -1.54
N LYS A 508 -7.35 17.41 -2.79
CA LYS A 508 -8.65 17.04 -3.39
C LYS A 508 -9.34 15.88 -2.66
N LEU A 509 -8.57 14.92 -2.14
CA LEU A 509 -9.13 13.82 -1.37
C LEU A 509 -9.71 14.31 -0.05
N GLU A 510 -9.04 15.27 0.62
CA GLU A 510 -9.55 15.87 1.85
C GLU A 510 -10.80 16.72 1.60
N GLU A 511 -10.86 17.48 0.49
CA GLU A 511 -12.08 18.18 0.07
C GLU A 511 -13.26 17.23 -0.18
N LEU A 512 -13.02 16.12 -0.88
CA LEU A 512 -14.04 15.09 -1.12
C LEU A 512 -14.51 14.44 0.18
N ARG A 513 -13.58 14.18 1.11
CA ARG A 513 -13.90 13.66 2.44
C ARG A 513 -14.78 14.63 3.20
N GLY A 514 -14.43 15.92 3.27
CA GLY A 514 -15.24 16.95 3.91
C GLY A 514 -16.63 17.10 3.27
N THR A 515 -16.70 17.00 1.93
CA THR A 515 -17.99 17.00 1.21
C THR A 515 -18.86 15.80 1.61
N MET A 516 -18.26 14.61 1.71
CA MET A 516 -18.95 13.39 2.12
C MET A 516 -19.41 13.45 3.58
N GLU A 517 -18.58 13.95 4.49
CA GLU A 517 -18.93 14.17 5.90
C GLU A 517 -20.11 15.15 6.03
N ASN A 518 -20.13 16.23 5.23
CA ASN A 518 -21.25 17.17 5.18
C ASN A 518 -22.55 16.51 4.67
N VAL A 519 -22.48 15.72 3.59
CA VAL A 519 -23.65 15.00 3.04
C VAL A 519 -24.19 13.99 4.06
N LEU A 520 -23.31 13.23 4.71
CA LEU A 520 -23.69 12.29 5.77
C LEU A 520 -24.32 13.01 6.96
N GLY A 521 -23.79 14.17 7.35
CA GLY A 521 -24.38 15.04 8.38
C GLY A 521 -25.79 15.51 8.01
N GLN A 522 -26.02 15.93 6.76
CA GLN A 522 -27.34 16.33 6.28
C GLN A 522 -28.33 15.16 6.25
N VAL A 523 -27.90 13.97 5.81
CA VAL A 523 -28.73 12.76 5.83
C VAL A 523 -29.10 12.38 7.26
N SER A 524 -28.13 12.42 8.19
CA SER A 524 -28.34 12.16 9.62
C SER A 524 -29.35 13.15 10.23
N MET A 525 -29.20 14.45 9.96
CA MET A 525 -30.15 15.49 10.36
C MET A 525 -31.54 15.27 9.78
N HIS A 526 -31.64 14.87 8.51
CA HIS A 526 -32.90 14.61 7.84
C HIS A 526 -33.59 13.36 8.39
N GLN A 527 -32.84 12.29 8.66
CA GLN A 527 -33.34 11.08 9.34
C GLN A 527 -33.80 11.37 10.77
N GLY A 528 -33.04 12.18 11.52
CA GLY A 528 -33.42 12.63 12.86
C GLY A 528 -34.69 13.47 12.85
N ARG A 529 -34.87 14.37 11.88
CA ARG A 529 -36.12 15.13 11.69
C ARG A 529 -37.29 14.23 11.27
N LYS A 530 -37.04 13.24 10.41
CA LYS A 530 -38.07 12.28 9.98
C LYS A 530 -38.55 11.44 11.17
N ARG A 531 -37.64 10.89 11.98
CA ARG A 531 -37.98 10.18 13.24
C ARG A 531 -38.84 11.03 14.16
N ARG A 532 -38.45 12.29 14.44
CA ARG A 532 -39.27 13.20 15.27
C ARG A 532 -40.67 13.47 14.71
N ARG A 533 -40.87 13.36 13.39
CA ARG A 533 -42.19 13.52 12.75
C ARG A 533 -43.01 12.23 12.70
N THR A 534 -42.37 11.07 12.56
CA THR A 534 -43.06 9.78 12.41
C THR A 534 -43.25 9.03 13.73
N GLU A 535 -42.40 9.29 14.73
CA GLU A 535 -42.44 8.60 16.04
C GLU A 535 -43.05 9.50 17.13
N GLY A 536 -43.23 10.80 16.89
CA GLY A 536 -43.70 11.72 17.93
C GLY A 536 -42.73 11.78 19.13
N PRO A 537 -42.94 12.70 20.08
CA PRO A 537 -42.20 12.66 21.34
C PRO A 537 -42.73 11.48 22.17
N ASP A 538 -42.04 10.34 22.13
CA ASP A 538 -42.35 9.23 23.02
C ASP A 538 -42.16 9.65 24.49
N PHE A 539 -43.27 9.56 25.21
CA PHE A 539 -43.48 9.30 26.63
C PHE A 539 -42.28 9.48 27.56
N GLN A 540 -42.41 10.48 28.44
CA GLN A 540 -41.75 10.51 29.74
C GLN A 540 -42.10 9.22 30.50
N LEU A 541 -41.07 8.47 30.90
CA LEU A 541 -41.10 7.54 32.03
C LEU A 541 -40.37 8.17 33.21
#